data_AF-A0A935FJ27-F1
#
_entry.id   AF-A0A935FJ27-F1
#
_cell.length_a   1.000
_cell.length_b   1.000
_cell.length_c   1.000
_cell.angle_alpha   90.00
_cell.angle_beta   90.00
_cell.angle_gamma   90.00
#
_symmetry.space_group_name_H-M   'P 1'
#
loop_
_entity.id
_entity.type
_entity.pdbx_description
1 polymer ?
#
loop_
_entity_poly.entity_id
_entity_poly.type
_entity_poly.pdbx_seq_one_letter_code
_entity_poly.pdbx_strand_id
1 'polypeptide(L)'
;MTYAGVSPEAGEPPPQARPAGDLQLITWPGFRSGGAQGDEVFLQLTGAVPYSSRVRGAVVEITLSKVQVALRNNLRRVLTAQFGGVVSSFKLHAQKGHRVRLEIRLARPLTPTITTDQRGAYTFLRVAFPGR
;
A
#
# COMPACT_ATOMS: atom_id res chain seq x y z
N MET A 1 -9.53 8.71 21.36
CA MET A 1 -9.18 9.44 20.11
C MET A 1 -8.81 8.41 19.06
N THR A 2 -9.67 8.20 18.07
CA THR A 2 -9.42 7.27 16.96
C THR A 2 -8.47 7.97 15.99
N TYR A 3 -7.31 7.39 15.71
CA TYR A 3 -6.40 7.90 14.69
C TYR A 3 -7.09 7.79 13.32
N ALA A 4 -7.70 8.89 12.89
CA ALA A 4 -8.10 9.08 11.50
C ALA A 4 -6.83 9.48 10.74
N GLY A 5 -5.99 8.48 10.43
CA GLY A 5 -4.98 8.66 9.39
C GLY A 5 -5.65 9.15 8.11
N VAL A 6 -4.86 9.70 7.19
CA VAL A 6 -5.43 10.23 5.96
C VAL A 6 -6.10 9.10 5.17
N SER A 7 -7.40 9.26 4.95
CA SER A 7 -8.22 8.33 4.22
C SER A 7 -8.25 8.73 2.74
N PRO A 8 -8.57 7.80 1.83
CA PRO A 8 -8.91 8.15 0.44
C PRO A 8 -10.14 9.07 0.31
N GLU A 9 -10.75 9.47 1.43
CA GLU A 9 -11.96 10.29 1.52
C GLU A 9 -11.65 11.71 2.05
N ALA A 10 -10.46 11.94 2.60
CA ALA A 10 -10.02 13.25 3.07
C ALA A 10 -9.52 14.09 1.88
N GLY A 11 -10.19 15.22 1.62
CA GLY A 11 -10.15 16.01 0.38
C GLY A 11 -8.86 16.77 0.02
N GLU A 12 -7.68 16.35 0.49
CA GLU A 12 -6.40 16.90 0.04
C GLU A 12 -5.56 15.83 -0.67
N PRO A 13 -5.68 15.69 -2.00
CA PRO A 13 -4.80 14.81 -2.74
C PRO A 13 -3.34 15.26 -2.56
N PRO A 14 -2.39 14.34 -2.35
CA PRO A 14 -0.96 14.67 -2.39
C PRO A 14 -0.62 15.41 -3.69
N PRO A 15 0.44 16.25 -3.70
CA PRO A 15 0.87 16.96 -4.91
C PRO A 15 1.04 15.99 -6.08
N GLN A 16 0.50 16.38 -7.25
CA GLN A 16 0.57 15.59 -8.47
C GLN A 16 2.03 15.39 -8.87
N ALA A 17 2.57 14.21 -8.56
CA ALA A 17 3.84 13.79 -9.09
C ALA A 17 3.62 13.39 -10.55
N ARG A 18 4.31 14.03 -11.50
CA ARG A 18 4.23 13.64 -12.92
C ARG A 18 5.17 12.46 -13.17
N PRO A 19 4.66 11.30 -13.60
CA PRO A 19 5.54 10.21 -13.99
C PRO A 19 6.40 10.57 -15.21
N ALA A 20 7.56 9.94 -15.33
CA ALA A 20 8.39 10.01 -16.53
C ALA A 20 8.00 8.89 -17.51
N GLY A 21 7.59 9.25 -18.73
CA GLY A 21 7.18 8.29 -19.76
C GLY A 21 6.01 7.40 -19.28
N ASP A 22 6.11 6.10 -19.56
CA ASP A 22 5.07 5.11 -19.23
C ASP A 22 5.09 4.63 -17.77
N LEU A 23 5.96 5.19 -16.93
CA LEU A 23 6.05 4.80 -15.53
C LEU A 23 4.86 5.36 -14.74
N GLN A 24 4.59 4.75 -13.59
CA GLN A 24 3.69 5.32 -12.58
C GLN A 24 4.46 5.60 -11.29
N LEU A 25 3.92 6.48 -10.45
CA LEU A 25 4.53 6.83 -9.18
C LEU A 25 3.67 6.34 -8.02
N ILE A 26 4.29 5.64 -7.06
CA ILE A 26 3.73 5.46 -5.73
C ILE A 26 3.91 6.78 -4.98
N THR A 27 2.84 7.56 -4.92
CA THR A 27 2.82 8.85 -4.24
C THR A 27 2.70 8.67 -2.74
N TRP A 28 2.07 7.59 -2.29
CA TRP A 28 1.85 7.35 -0.87
C TRP A 28 1.52 5.90 -0.52
N PRO A 29 2.24 5.29 0.44
CA PRO A 29 1.78 4.10 1.13
C PRO A 29 1.08 4.42 2.46
N GLY A 30 -0.11 3.86 2.69
CA GLY A 30 -0.93 4.13 3.86
C GLY A 30 -1.47 2.86 4.52
N PHE A 31 -2.02 3.05 5.72
CA PHE A 31 -2.65 2.01 6.52
C PHE A 31 -3.91 2.52 7.21
N ARG A 32 -4.93 1.67 7.25
CA ARG A 32 -6.18 1.90 7.95
C ARG A 32 -6.50 0.66 8.78
N SER A 33 -6.72 0.84 10.09
CA SER A 33 -7.17 -0.24 10.97
C SER A 33 -8.67 -0.11 11.24
N GLY A 34 -9.33 -1.25 11.46
CA GLY A 34 -10.70 -1.30 11.98
C GLY A 34 -11.78 -0.79 11.01
N GLY A 35 -11.54 -0.83 9.69
CA GLY A 35 -12.59 -0.59 8.70
C GLY A 35 -13.53 -1.79 8.59
N ALA A 36 -14.59 -1.67 7.77
CA ALA A 36 -15.55 -2.75 7.54
C ALA A 36 -14.91 -4.08 7.05
N GLN A 37 -13.71 -4.01 6.47
CA GLN A 37 -12.96 -5.16 5.96
C GLN A 37 -11.77 -5.58 6.86
N GLY A 38 -11.62 -4.96 8.05
CA GLY A 38 -10.46 -5.17 8.93
C GLY A 38 -9.32 -4.19 8.66
N ASP A 39 -8.09 -4.66 8.80
CA ASP A 39 -6.89 -3.88 8.49
C ASP A 39 -6.71 -3.77 6.97
N GLU A 40 -6.26 -2.60 6.50
CA GLU A 40 -6.01 -2.34 5.09
C GLU A 40 -4.67 -1.62 4.92
N VAL A 41 -3.81 -2.16 4.06
CA VAL A 41 -2.65 -1.45 3.52
C VAL A 41 -3.01 -0.97 2.13
N PHE A 42 -2.73 0.28 1.80
CA PHE A 42 -3.01 0.81 0.46
C PHE A 42 -1.82 1.58 -0.11
N LEU A 43 -1.70 1.56 -1.44
CA LEU A 43 -0.75 2.36 -2.20
C LEU A 43 -1.54 3.28 -3.13
N GLN A 44 -1.33 4.59 -2.99
CA GLN A 44 -1.77 5.57 -3.97
C GLN A 44 -0.75 5.64 -5.11
N LEU A 45 -1.25 5.52 -6.33
CA LEU A 45 -0.52 5.49 -7.58
C LEU A 45 -1.05 6.58 -8.52
N THR A 46 -0.20 7.15 -9.36
CA THR A 46 -0.61 8.08 -10.44
C THR A 46 -1.41 7.40 -11.56
N GLY A 47 -1.46 6.07 -11.56
CA GLY A 47 -2.17 5.27 -12.56
C GLY A 47 -2.05 3.77 -12.28
N ALA A 48 -2.77 2.98 -13.06
CA ALA A 48 -2.76 1.52 -12.92
C ALA A 48 -1.39 0.94 -13.28
N VAL A 49 -0.97 -0.09 -12.53
CA VAL A 49 0.29 -0.80 -12.76
C VAL A 49 0.09 -2.31 -12.70
N PRO A 50 0.82 -3.09 -13.52
CA PRO A 50 0.88 -4.53 -13.35
C PRO A 50 1.49 -4.91 -12.00
N TYR A 51 0.91 -5.91 -11.34
CA TYR A 51 1.47 -6.46 -10.11
C TYR A 51 1.32 -7.98 -10.03
N SER A 52 2.16 -8.61 -9.21
CA SER A 52 2.05 -10.01 -8.81
C SER A 52 2.13 -10.11 -7.29
N SER A 53 1.37 -11.01 -6.68
CA SER A 53 1.40 -11.25 -5.24
C SER A 53 1.89 -12.65 -4.89
N ARG A 54 2.47 -12.78 -3.69
CA ARG A 54 2.85 -14.06 -3.10
C ARG A 54 2.64 -14.00 -1.60
N VAL A 55 2.04 -15.04 -1.02
CA VAL A 55 1.92 -15.22 0.42
C VAL A 55 2.90 -16.30 0.88
N ARG A 56 3.67 -16.03 1.93
CA ARG A 56 4.65 -16.94 2.53
C ARG A 56 4.53 -16.87 4.05
N GLY A 57 3.73 -17.78 4.62
CA GLY A 57 3.44 -17.76 6.05
C GLY A 57 2.82 -16.43 6.48
N ALA A 58 3.44 -15.74 7.43
CA ALA A 58 3.00 -14.42 7.93
C ALA A 58 3.56 -13.23 7.13
N VAL A 59 3.97 -13.44 5.87
CA VAL A 59 4.47 -12.39 4.99
C VAL A 59 3.70 -12.38 3.67
N VAL A 60 3.22 -11.21 3.27
CA VAL A 60 2.66 -10.95 1.95
C VAL A 60 3.65 -10.08 1.18
N GLU A 61 4.01 -10.52 -0.02
CA GLU A 61 4.84 -9.77 -0.95
C GLU A 61 4.02 -9.41 -2.19
N ILE A 62 4.00 -8.13 -2.55
CA ILE A 62 3.39 -7.64 -3.80
C ILE A 62 4.48 -6.93 -4.59
N THR A 63 4.77 -7.42 -5.78
CA THR A 63 5.73 -6.79 -6.70
C THR A 63 4.98 -6.02 -7.76
N LEU A 64 5.16 -4.71 -7.79
CA LEU A 64 4.61 -3.79 -8.78
C LEU A 64 5.68 -3.52 -9.85
N SER A 65 5.28 -3.48 -11.12
CA SER A 65 6.15 -3.21 -12.27
C SER A 65 5.81 -1.89 -12.95
N LYS A 66 6.76 -1.33 -13.70
CA LYS A 66 6.63 0.00 -14.34
C LYS A 66 6.30 1.11 -13.34
N VAL A 67 6.94 1.06 -12.17
CA VAL A 67 6.63 1.97 -11.07
C VAL A 67 7.88 2.48 -10.36
N GLN A 68 7.80 3.70 -9.85
CA GLN A 68 8.81 4.30 -8.97
C GLN A 68 8.15 4.89 -7.72
N VAL A 69 8.94 5.15 -6.69
CA VAL A 69 8.44 5.80 -5.47
C VAL A 69 8.72 7.30 -5.57
N ALA A 70 7.67 8.13 -5.46
CA ALA A 70 7.77 9.57 -5.66
C ALA A 70 8.71 10.24 -4.65
N LEU A 71 8.62 9.86 -3.37
CA LEU A 71 9.43 10.41 -2.28
C LEU A 71 10.18 9.29 -1.57
N ARG A 72 11.48 9.49 -1.31
CA ARG A 72 12.30 8.51 -0.55
C ARG A 72 11.71 8.18 0.82
N ASN A 73 10.97 9.10 1.44
CA ASN A 73 10.32 8.87 2.73
C ASN A 73 9.28 7.73 2.70
N ASN A 74 8.64 7.50 1.55
CA ASN A 74 7.67 6.41 1.36
C ASN A 74 8.33 5.01 1.42
N LEU A 75 9.67 4.93 1.40
CA LEU A 75 10.41 3.69 1.58
C LEU A 75 10.65 3.33 3.06
N ARG A 76 10.28 4.22 4.01
CA ARG A 76 10.40 3.92 5.43
C ARG A 76 9.40 2.83 5.83
N ARG A 77 9.80 1.99 6.79
CA ARG A 77 8.91 0.97 7.35
C ARG A 77 7.83 1.67 8.16
N VAL A 78 6.58 1.27 7.95
CA VAL A 78 5.45 1.69 8.79
C VAL A 78 5.18 0.58 9.78
N LEU A 79 5.19 0.91 11.07
CA LEU A 79 4.89 0.01 12.18
C LEU A 79 3.43 0.16 12.56
N THR A 80 2.70 -0.95 12.63
CA THR A 80 1.24 -0.97 12.86
C THR A 80 0.82 -1.91 13.98
N ALA A 81 1.75 -2.67 14.56
CA ALA A 81 1.47 -3.63 15.63
C ALA A 81 0.75 -3.01 16.84
N GLN A 82 0.99 -1.72 17.13
CA GLN A 82 0.35 -0.99 18.22
C GLN A 82 -1.16 -0.77 18.04
N PHE A 83 -1.70 -1.00 16.85
CA PHE A 83 -3.14 -0.89 16.59
C PHE A 83 -3.93 -2.17 16.91
N GLY A 84 -3.25 -3.24 17.36
CA GLY A 84 -3.90 -4.50 17.76
C GLY A 84 -4.53 -5.28 16.60
N GLY A 85 -4.13 -4.97 15.37
CA GLY A 85 -4.59 -5.63 14.15
C GLY A 85 -3.67 -6.76 13.68
N VAL A 86 -4.03 -7.41 12.58
CA VAL A 86 -3.26 -8.51 11.99
C VAL A 86 -2.02 -8.02 11.24
N VAL A 87 -2.01 -6.78 10.76
CA VAL A 87 -0.83 -6.19 10.10
C VAL A 87 0.12 -5.65 11.16
N SER A 88 1.33 -6.21 11.25
CA SER A 88 2.36 -5.77 12.21
C SER A 88 3.24 -4.64 11.65
N SER A 89 3.58 -4.70 10.37
CA SER A 89 4.30 -3.64 9.67
C SER A 89 4.26 -3.83 8.16
N PHE A 90 4.58 -2.79 7.40
CA PHE A 90 4.85 -2.92 5.97
C PHE A 90 5.97 -1.99 5.51
N LYS A 91 6.56 -2.32 4.36
CA LYS A 91 7.66 -1.55 3.77
C LYS A 91 7.68 -1.68 2.25
N LEU A 92 7.97 -0.57 1.57
CA LEU A 92 8.31 -0.58 0.15
C LEU A 92 9.81 -0.79 -0.05
N HIS A 93 10.16 -1.68 -0.96
CA HIS A 93 11.52 -1.95 -1.40
C HIS A 93 11.63 -1.57 -2.87
N ALA A 94 12.34 -0.49 -3.18
CA ALA A 94 12.71 -0.19 -4.55
C ALA A 94 13.64 -1.29 -5.08
N GLN A 95 13.36 -1.77 -6.29
CA GLN A 95 14.12 -2.81 -6.98
C GLN A 95 14.67 -2.30 -8.31
N LYS A 96 15.64 -3.02 -8.88
CA LYS A 96 16.13 -2.74 -10.23
C LYS A 96 15.02 -2.93 -11.27
N GLY A 97 15.05 -2.11 -12.32
CA GLY A 97 14.14 -2.19 -13.47
C GLY A 97 12.74 -1.62 -13.21
N HIS A 98 12.65 -0.48 -12.48
CA HIS A 98 11.38 0.20 -12.19
C HIS A 98 10.33 -0.72 -11.57
N ARG A 99 10.79 -1.47 -10.56
CA ARG A 99 9.96 -2.37 -9.76
C ARG A 99 9.99 -1.93 -8.31
N VAL A 100 8.88 -2.12 -7.63
CA VAL A 100 8.77 -1.90 -6.19
C VAL A 100 8.10 -3.13 -5.58
N ARG A 101 8.72 -3.67 -4.52
CA ARG A 101 8.12 -4.74 -3.71
C ARG A 101 7.54 -4.14 -2.43
N LEU A 102 6.24 -4.29 -2.24
CA LEU A 102 5.58 -4.10 -0.97
C LEU A 102 5.71 -5.40 -0.15
N GLU A 103 6.40 -5.33 0.99
CA GLU A 103 6.46 -6.38 2.00
C GLU A 103 5.51 -6.01 3.14
N ILE A 104 4.54 -6.87 3.43
CA ILE A 104 3.61 -6.72 4.56
C ILE A 104 3.87 -7.89 5.51
N ARG A 105 4.17 -7.59 6.77
CA ARG A 105 4.36 -8.58 7.84
C ARG A 105 3.10 -8.63 8.68
N LEU A 106 2.65 -9.84 8.95
CA LEU A 106 1.44 -10.14 9.69
C LEU A 106 1.78 -10.77 11.03
N ALA A 107 0.87 -10.64 11.99
CA ALA A 107 0.96 -11.31 13.29
C ALA A 107 0.71 -12.82 13.18
N ARG A 108 -0.06 -13.24 12.17
CA ARG A 108 -0.37 -14.64 11.85
C ARG A 108 -0.51 -14.82 10.33
N PRO A 109 -0.30 -16.03 9.79
CA PRO A 109 -0.56 -16.30 8.39
C PRO A 109 -2.00 -15.98 8.00
N LEU A 110 -2.18 -15.18 6.95
CA LEU A 110 -3.49 -14.80 6.43
C LEU A 110 -3.36 -14.43 4.95
N THR A 111 -4.34 -14.86 4.15
CA THR A 111 -4.44 -14.48 2.74
C THR A 111 -5.23 -13.17 2.62
N PRO A 112 -4.66 -12.10 2.05
CA PRO A 112 -5.38 -10.86 1.85
C PRO A 112 -6.29 -10.90 0.62
N THR A 113 -7.25 -9.99 0.59
CA THR A 113 -7.94 -9.59 -0.64
C THR A 113 -7.20 -8.39 -1.23
N ILE A 114 -6.78 -8.49 -2.49
CA ILE A 114 -6.11 -7.40 -3.21
C ILE A 114 -7.07 -6.83 -4.25
N THR A 115 -7.30 -5.52 -4.22
CA THR A 115 -8.15 -4.82 -5.18
C THR A 115 -7.46 -3.58 -5.71
N THR A 116 -7.93 -3.13 -6.87
CA THR A 116 -7.53 -1.84 -7.44
C THR A 116 -8.75 -1.02 -7.77
N ASP A 117 -8.79 0.23 -7.35
CA ASP A 117 -9.85 1.19 -7.67
C ASP A 117 -9.27 2.52 -8.15
N GLN A 118 -9.94 3.17 -9.09
CA GLN A 118 -9.62 4.53 -9.51
C GLN A 118 -10.46 5.53 -8.71
N ARG A 119 -9.80 6.55 -8.16
CA ARG A 119 -10.46 7.67 -7.46
C ARG A 119 -9.85 8.99 -7.92
N GLY A 120 -10.64 9.76 -8.67
CA GLY A 120 -10.16 10.97 -9.32
C GLY A 120 -8.98 10.68 -10.25
N ALA A 121 -7.89 11.43 -10.06
CA ALA A 121 -6.67 11.29 -10.86
C ALA A 121 -5.72 10.17 -10.38
N TYR A 122 -6.10 9.39 -9.37
CA TYR A 122 -5.24 8.37 -8.77
C TYR A 122 -5.84 6.98 -8.87
N THR A 123 -4.95 5.98 -8.91
CA THR A 123 -5.29 4.57 -8.72
C THR A 123 -4.83 4.14 -7.34
N PHE A 124 -5.65 3.37 -6.64
CA PHE A 124 -5.31 2.78 -5.35
C PHE A 124 -5.15 1.28 -5.52
N LEU A 125 -4.02 0.72 -5.06
CA LEU A 125 -3.89 -0.71 -4.82
C LEU A 125 -4.13 -0.95 -3.34
N ARG A 126 -5.16 -1.72 -3.00
CA ARG A 126 -5.57 -2.02 -1.63
C ARG A 126 -5.33 -3.47 -1.30
N VAL A 127 -4.87 -3.72 -0.09
CA VAL A 127 -4.61 -5.03 0.47
C VAL A 127 -5.37 -5.11 1.78
N ALA A 128 -6.55 -5.74 1.73
CA ALA A 128 -7.45 -5.88 2.86
C ALA A 128 -7.23 -7.22 3.56
N PHE A 129 -7.20 -7.18 4.89
CA PHE A 129 -6.98 -8.34 5.75
C PHE A 129 -8.20 -8.54 6.65
N PRO A 130 -9.04 -9.57 6.39
CA PRO A 130 -10.22 -9.81 7.19
C PRO A 130 -9.84 -10.26 8.61
N GLY A 131 -10.36 -9.54 9.61
CA GLY A 131 -10.34 -9.96 11.01
C GLY A 131 -9.59 -9.03 11.97
N ARG A 132 -10.02 -9.09 13.24
CA ARG A 132 -9.18 -8.91 14.43
C ARG A 132 -9.00 -10.30 15.04
#